data_AF-A0A1S2PN66-F1
#
_entry.id   AF-A0A1S2PN66-F1
#
_cell.length_a   1.000
_cell.length_b   1.000
_cell.length_c   1.000
_cell.angle_alpha   90.00
_cell.angle_beta   90.00
_cell.angle_gamma   90.00
#
_symmetry.space_group_name_H-M   'P 1'
#
loop_
_entity.id
_entity.type
_entity.pdbx_description
1 polymer ?
#
loop_
_entity_poly.entity_id
_entity_poly.type
_entity_poly.pdbx_seq_one_letter_code
_entity_poly.pdbx_strand_id
1 'polypeptide(L)'
;MDDSSTSRTATEDPVAAHWQLVREMNENLIDKHLVEAAYANLALRSLFPMVSHGSLQFSRCTRFPWSQDLPSIFPLDGERFRVLRLHEPQGSGRERIGGAFTAEEAVEIAAAHLPDGWGPAVDGEPDILEPLS
;
A
#
# COMPACT_ATOMS: atom_id res chain seq x y z
N MET A 1 -35.45 -22.77 22.88
CA MET A 1 -34.03 -22.58 23.22
C MET A 1 -33.36 -22.19 21.92
N ASP A 2 -33.43 -20.90 21.65
CA ASP A 2 -32.57 -20.26 20.65
C ASP A 2 -31.13 -20.33 21.16
N ASP A 3 -30.21 -20.77 20.31
CA ASP A 3 -29.23 -19.82 19.82
C ASP A 3 -28.78 -20.24 18.41
N SER A 4 -29.00 -19.34 17.49
CA SER A 4 -28.77 -19.52 16.07
C SER A 4 -27.27 -19.44 15.81
N SER A 5 -26.66 -20.59 15.53
CA SER A 5 -25.49 -20.63 14.66
C SER A 5 -25.92 -20.21 13.26
N THR A 6 -25.93 -18.91 12.95
CA THR A 6 -25.93 -18.40 11.57
C THR A 6 -25.35 -16.98 11.54
N SER A 7 -24.20 -16.88 10.86
CA SER A 7 -23.67 -15.70 10.18
C SER A 7 -23.26 -14.50 11.02
N ARG A 8 -22.04 -14.57 11.56
CA ARG A 8 -21.15 -13.40 11.50
C ARG A 8 -20.99 -13.09 10.01
N THR A 9 -21.66 -12.06 9.50
CA THR A 9 -21.40 -11.56 8.15
C THR A 9 -19.89 -11.36 8.04
N ALA A 10 -19.27 -12.10 7.13
CA ALA A 10 -17.88 -11.92 6.75
C ALA A 10 -17.73 -10.43 6.41
N THR A 11 -17.12 -9.69 7.32
CA THR A 11 -16.80 -8.28 7.17
C THR A 11 -16.03 -8.15 5.86
N GLU A 12 -16.52 -7.32 4.94
CA GLU A 12 -15.89 -7.07 3.64
C GLU A 12 -14.39 -6.85 3.86
N ASP A 13 -13.55 -7.51 3.05
CA ASP A 13 -12.09 -7.38 3.16
C ASP A 13 -11.73 -5.89 3.08
N PRO A 14 -11.27 -5.27 4.19
CA PRO A 14 -11.04 -3.83 4.25
C PRO A 14 -9.96 -3.38 3.26
N VAL A 15 -9.00 -4.26 2.93
CA VAL A 15 -7.97 -3.99 1.94
C VAL A 15 -8.60 -3.93 0.55
N ALA A 16 -9.39 -4.95 0.18
CA ALA A 16 -10.06 -4.98 -1.11
C ALA A 16 -11.04 -3.81 -1.29
N ALA A 17 -11.80 -3.47 -0.25
CA ALA A 17 -12.71 -2.33 -0.25
C ALA A 17 -11.96 -0.99 -0.46
N HIS A 18 -10.84 -0.79 0.25
CA HIS A 18 -10.06 0.44 0.12
C HIS A 18 -9.35 0.55 -1.23
N TRP A 19 -8.91 -0.56 -1.81
CA TRP A 19 -8.42 -0.57 -3.20
C TRP A 19 -9.47 -0.07 -4.20
N GLN A 20 -10.75 -0.46 -4.06
CA GLN A 20 -11.78 0.07 -4.95
C GLN A 20 -11.94 1.59 -4.78
N LEU A 21 -11.91 2.11 -3.55
CA LEU A 21 -11.96 3.56 -3.32
C LEU A 21 -10.81 4.29 -4.02
N VAL A 22 -9.58 3.77 -3.91
CA VAL A 22 -8.41 4.34 -4.58
C VAL A 22 -8.53 4.28 -6.11
N ARG A 23 -9.03 3.15 -6.65
CA ARG A 23 -9.31 2.99 -8.09
C ARG A 23 -10.41 3.91 -8.61
N GLU A 24 -11.29 4.41 -7.75
CA GLU A 24 -12.35 5.36 -8.10
C GLU A 24 -11.95 6.84 -7.92
N MET A 25 -10.84 7.14 -7.22
CA MET A 25 -10.39 8.53 -6.95
C MET A 25 -10.23 9.38 -8.22
N ASN A 26 -10.41 10.69 -8.14
CA ASN A 26 -10.23 11.54 -9.34
C ASN A 26 -8.76 11.55 -9.84
N GLU A 27 -8.55 11.65 -11.15
CA GLU A 27 -7.21 11.74 -11.78
C GLU A 27 -6.36 12.92 -11.28
N ASN A 28 -7.00 13.98 -10.77
CA ASN A 28 -6.32 15.12 -10.16
C ASN A 28 -5.70 14.77 -8.78
N LEU A 29 -6.11 13.67 -8.16
CA LEU A 29 -5.61 13.23 -6.85
C LEU A 29 -4.49 12.21 -6.97
N ILE A 30 -4.56 11.35 -7.99
CA ILE A 30 -3.59 10.28 -8.23
C ILE A 30 -3.67 9.82 -9.69
N ASP A 31 -2.52 9.45 -10.24
CA ASP A 31 -2.42 8.88 -11.58
C ASP A 31 -3.15 7.53 -11.67
N LYS A 32 -4.07 7.41 -12.64
CA LYS A 32 -4.88 6.19 -12.82
C LYS A 32 -4.10 5.01 -13.32
N HIS A 33 -3.12 5.23 -14.18
CA HIS A 33 -2.28 4.19 -14.71
C HIS A 33 -1.45 3.55 -13.60
N LEU A 34 -0.90 4.38 -12.71
CA LEU A 34 -0.21 3.92 -11.50
C LEU A 34 -1.09 3.06 -10.60
N VAL A 35 -2.33 3.50 -10.33
CA VAL A 35 -3.24 2.76 -9.45
C VAL A 35 -3.58 1.39 -10.04
N GLU A 36 -3.90 1.32 -11.33
CA GLU A 36 -4.24 0.05 -11.98
C GLU A 36 -3.04 -0.89 -12.08
N ALA A 37 -1.84 -0.36 -12.39
CA ALA A 37 -0.61 -1.14 -12.41
C ALA A 37 -0.30 -1.72 -11.02
N ALA A 38 -0.43 -0.92 -9.96
CA ALA A 38 -0.21 -1.37 -8.59
C ALA A 38 -1.25 -2.42 -8.15
N TYR A 39 -2.52 -2.24 -8.53
CA TYR A 39 -3.59 -3.20 -8.24
C TYR A 39 -3.39 -4.53 -8.98
N ALA A 40 -2.80 -4.54 -10.18
CA ALA A 40 -2.49 -5.77 -10.91
C ALA A 40 -1.36 -6.59 -10.24
N ASN A 41 -0.47 -5.94 -9.47
CA ASN A 41 0.59 -6.60 -8.73
C ASN A 41 0.05 -7.26 -7.44
N LEU A 42 0.11 -8.60 -7.35
CA LEU A 42 -0.45 -9.35 -6.23
C LEU A 42 0.14 -8.97 -4.86
N ALA A 43 1.44 -8.66 -4.81
CA ALA A 43 2.11 -8.27 -3.58
C ALA A 43 1.57 -6.92 -3.08
N LEU A 44 1.59 -5.90 -3.94
CA LEU A 44 1.08 -4.58 -3.57
C LEU A 44 -0.43 -4.57 -3.32
N ARG A 45 -1.21 -5.32 -4.11
CA ARG A 45 -2.66 -5.46 -3.89
C ARG A 45 -3.01 -6.07 -2.53
N SER A 46 -2.12 -6.87 -1.94
CA SER A 46 -2.33 -7.44 -0.61
C SER A 46 -2.08 -6.45 0.54
N LEU A 47 -1.54 -5.27 0.23
CA LEU A 47 -1.27 -4.21 1.20
C LEU A 47 -2.38 -3.16 1.21
N PHE A 48 -2.52 -2.44 2.32
CA PHE A 48 -3.50 -1.36 2.44
C PHE A 48 -2.99 -0.12 1.68
N PRO A 49 -3.70 0.35 0.63
CA PRO A 49 -3.24 1.46 -0.18
C PRO A 49 -3.57 2.80 0.50
N MET A 50 -2.68 3.77 0.35
CA MET A 50 -2.88 5.13 0.85
C MET A 50 -2.49 6.14 -0.22
N VAL A 51 -3.30 7.18 -0.39
CA VAL A 51 -3.05 8.26 -1.34
C VAL A 51 -2.74 9.55 -0.60
N SER A 52 -1.62 10.18 -0.92
CA SER A 52 -1.23 11.47 -0.35
C SER A 52 -0.40 12.28 -1.33
N HIS A 53 -0.78 13.51 -1.62
CA HIS A 53 -0.07 14.41 -2.55
C HIS A 53 0.30 13.77 -3.91
N GLY A 54 -0.61 12.97 -4.49
CA GLY A 54 -0.35 12.25 -5.75
C GLY A 54 0.50 10.99 -5.62
N SER A 55 1.02 10.67 -4.43
CA SER A 55 1.76 9.44 -4.16
C SER A 55 0.84 8.28 -3.79
N LEU A 56 1.26 7.08 -4.18
CA LEU A 56 0.69 5.82 -3.72
C LEU A 56 1.63 5.21 -2.67
N GLN A 57 1.12 5.04 -1.46
CA GLN A 57 1.84 4.50 -0.32
C GLN A 57 1.14 3.22 0.15
N PHE A 58 1.84 2.41 0.95
CA PHE A 58 1.34 1.14 1.42
C PHE A 58 1.54 0.98 2.92
N SER A 59 0.55 0.38 3.57
CA SER A 59 0.59 0.02 4.99
C SER A 59 0.33 -1.46 5.16
N ARG A 60 0.95 -2.05 6.19
CA ARG A 60 0.71 -3.43 6.64
C ARG A 60 -0.51 -3.55 7.55
N CYS A 61 -1.14 -2.45 7.93
CA CYS A 61 -2.35 -2.43 8.74
C CYS A 61 -3.41 -1.48 8.16
N THR A 62 -4.69 -1.76 8.41
CA THR A 62 -5.81 -1.00 7.84
C THR A 62 -6.24 0.21 8.67
N ARG A 63 -5.88 0.24 9.97
CA ARG A 63 -6.29 1.29 10.91
C ARG A 63 -5.12 2.17 11.28
N PHE A 64 -5.44 3.43 11.55
CA PHE A 64 -4.47 4.44 11.98
C PHE A 64 -3.93 4.10 13.39
N PRO A 65 -2.64 4.34 13.68
CA PRO A 65 -1.61 4.89 12.78
C PRO A 65 -1.17 3.88 11.72
N TRP A 66 -1.03 4.31 10.46
CA TRP A 66 -0.60 3.40 9.40
C TRP A 66 0.89 3.09 9.48
N SER A 67 1.30 1.89 9.08
CA SER A 67 2.73 1.56 8.98
C SER A 67 3.37 2.36 7.82
N GLN A 68 4.65 2.73 7.96
CA GLN A 68 5.37 3.56 6.98
C GLN A 68 6.72 2.95 6.56
N ASP A 69 6.87 1.66 6.86
CA ASP A 69 8.07 0.83 6.69
C ASP A 69 8.19 0.19 5.30
N LEU A 70 7.26 0.50 4.39
CA LEU A 70 7.22 -0.02 3.03
C LEU A 70 7.63 1.04 1.98
N PRO A 71 8.14 0.63 0.81
CA PRO A 71 8.35 1.53 -0.32
C PRO A 71 7.05 2.24 -0.73
N SER A 72 7.17 3.45 -1.26
CA SER A 72 6.08 4.30 -1.73
C SER A 72 6.44 4.91 -3.07
N ILE A 73 5.44 5.12 -3.92
CA ILE A 73 5.60 5.59 -5.30
C ILE A 73 5.14 7.04 -5.38
N PHE A 74 6.02 7.95 -5.78
CA PHE A 74 5.75 9.38 -5.86
C PHE A 74 5.80 9.87 -7.30
N PRO A 75 4.97 10.85 -7.67
CA PRO A 75 5.11 11.52 -8.96
C PRO A 75 6.44 12.28 -9.01
N LEU A 76 7.05 12.33 -10.19
CA LEU A 76 8.26 13.09 -10.46
C LEU A 76 7.96 14.23 -11.44
N ASP A 77 7.73 13.90 -12.71
CA ASP A 77 7.44 14.84 -13.80
C ASP A 77 6.96 14.08 -15.05
N GLY A 78 5.92 14.59 -15.74
CA GLY A 78 5.45 14.06 -17.03
C GLY A 78 5.24 12.54 -17.03
N GLU A 79 4.23 12.06 -16.29
CA GLU A 79 3.85 10.63 -16.16
C GLU A 79 4.98 9.70 -15.66
N ARG A 80 6.06 10.27 -15.10
CA ARG A 80 7.13 9.49 -14.47
C ARG A 80 7.04 9.47 -12.96
N PHE A 81 7.56 8.39 -12.40
CA PHE A 81 7.51 8.10 -10.98
C PHE A 81 8.89 7.88 -10.38
N ARG A 82 8.95 7.98 -9.06
CA ARG A 82 10.10 7.59 -8.25
C ARG A 82 9.65 6.74 -7.07
N VAL A 83 10.51 5.83 -6.65
CA VAL A 83 10.26 4.96 -5.50
C VAL A 83 11.13 5.41 -4.34
N LEU A 84 10.49 5.72 -3.22
CA LEU A 84 11.14 6.13 -1.98
C LEU A 84 10.63 5.25 -0.84
N ARG A 85 11.50 4.97 0.13
CA ARG A 85 11.10 4.51 1.44
C ARG A 85 11.16 5.70 2.39
N LEU A 86 10.03 6.06 2.99
CA LEU A 86 9.96 7.23 3.85
C LEU A 86 10.54 6.98 5.25
N HIS A 87 10.44 5.74 5.73
CA HIS A 87 10.97 5.29 7.01
C HIS A 87 11.61 3.91 6.83
N GLU A 88 12.83 3.74 7.31
CA GLU A 88 13.42 2.40 7.43
C GLU A 88 12.61 1.58 8.45
N PRO A 89 12.52 0.23 8.28
CA PRO A 89 11.87 -0.65 9.24
C PRO A 89 12.22 -0.41 10.72
N GLN A 90 13.46 0.01 10.99
CA GLN A 90 13.99 0.25 12.33
C GLN A 90 14.52 1.68 12.52
N GLY A 91 14.11 2.65 11.68
CA GLY A 91 14.69 3.99 11.71
C GLY A 91 13.85 5.08 11.05
N SER A 92 14.30 6.32 11.20
CA SER A 92 13.70 7.49 10.53
C SER A 92 14.39 7.85 9.21
N GLY A 93 15.19 6.93 8.67
CA GLY A 93 15.93 7.11 7.43
C GLY A 93 15.00 7.18 6.23
N ARG A 94 15.27 8.12 5.31
CA ARG A 94 14.66 8.14 3.99
C ARG A 94 15.62 7.53 3.00
N GLU A 95 15.16 6.52 2.27
CA GLU A 95 15.94 5.86 1.23
C GLU A 95 15.32 6.14 -0.14
N ARG A 96 16.13 6.61 -1.08
CA ARG A 96 15.72 6.72 -2.48
C ARG A 96 16.16 5.44 -3.21
N ILE A 97 15.18 4.62 -3.57
CA ILE A 97 15.41 3.38 -4.32
C ILE A 97 15.71 3.70 -5.79
N GLY A 98 14.97 4.62 -6.39
CA GLY A 98 15.17 5.02 -7.79
C GLY A 98 14.10 5.97 -8.32
N GLY A 99 14.15 6.29 -9.61
CA GLY A 99 13.09 7.06 -10.27
C GLY A 99 13.31 7.31 -11.75
N ALA A 100 12.44 8.17 -12.30
CA ALA A 100 12.21 8.35 -13.73
C ALA A 100 11.62 7.11 -14.41
N PHE A 101 10.85 6.34 -13.64
CA PHE A 101 10.20 5.11 -14.08
C PHE A 101 8.85 5.38 -14.73
N THR A 102 8.41 4.46 -15.60
CA THR A 102 6.98 4.31 -15.90
C THR A 102 6.21 3.82 -14.67
N ALA A 103 4.88 3.75 -14.77
CA ALA A 103 4.03 3.29 -13.68
C ALA A 103 4.31 1.80 -13.34
N GLU A 104 4.41 0.95 -14.36
CA GLU A 104 4.73 -0.47 -14.25
C GLU A 104 6.10 -0.69 -13.61
N GLU A 105 7.11 0.01 -14.12
CA GLU A 105 8.48 -0.08 -13.61
C GLU A 105 8.54 0.34 -12.13
N ALA A 106 7.84 1.42 -11.76
CA ALA A 106 7.79 1.86 -10.37
C ALA A 106 7.11 0.82 -9.45
N VAL A 107 6.06 0.15 -9.94
CA VAL A 107 5.36 -0.93 -9.24
C VAL A 107 6.26 -2.15 -9.05
N GLU A 108 6.95 -2.58 -10.09
CA GLU A 108 7.91 -3.69 -10.03
C GLU A 108 9.04 -3.38 -9.04
N ILE A 109 9.61 -2.18 -9.12
CA ILE A 109 10.65 -1.73 -8.19
C ILE A 109 10.12 -1.67 -6.75
N ALA A 110 8.94 -1.11 -6.51
CA ALA A 110 8.35 -1.05 -5.17
C ALA A 110 8.12 -2.46 -4.60
N ALA A 111 7.57 -3.38 -5.40
CA ALA A 111 7.32 -4.76 -4.97
C ALA A 111 8.62 -5.53 -4.70
N ALA A 112 9.65 -5.33 -5.53
CA ALA A 112 10.96 -5.98 -5.36
C ALA A 112 11.73 -5.48 -4.12
N HIS A 113 11.41 -4.30 -3.60
CA HIS A 113 12.04 -3.71 -2.42
C HIS A 113 11.20 -3.82 -1.15
N LEU A 114 10.16 -4.66 -1.15
CA LEU A 114 9.44 -5.01 0.07
C LEU A 114 10.41 -5.72 1.04
N PRO A 115 10.47 -5.30 2.32
CA PRO A 115 11.42 -5.82 3.30
C PRO A 115 11.10 -7.26 3.71
N ASP A 116 12.12 -8.05 4.07
CA ASP A 116 11.91 -9.44 4.50
C ASP A 116 10.90 -9.53 5.67
N GLY A 117 10.04 -10.55 5.60
CA GLY A 117 8.96 -10.72 6.58
C GLY A 117 7.73 -9.84 6.33
N TRP A 118 7.68 -9.10 5.22
CA TRP A 118 6.46 -8.46 4.78
C TRP A 118 5.37 -9.51 4.51
N GLY A 119 4.12 -9.16 4.80
CA GLY A 119 2.95 -9.99 4.56
C GLY A 119 1.74 -9.15 4.17
N PRO A 120 0.60 -9.80 3.87
CA PRO A 120 -0.66 -9.10 3.61
C PRO A 120 -1.02 -8.16 4.76
N ALA A 121 -1.70 -7.06 4.44
CA ALA A 121 -2.14 -6.14 5.47
C ALA A 121 -3.18 -6.79 6.40
N VAL A 122 -3.03 -6.53 7.69
CA VAL A 122 -3.93 -7.03 8.73
C VAL A 122 -5.02 -6.02 9.05
N ASP A 123 -6.24 -6.49 9.31
CA ASP A 123 -7.30 -5.61 9.82
C ASP A 123 -7.02 -5.25 11.28
N GLY A 124 -6.47 -4.06 11.51
CA GLY A 124 -6.02 -3.64 12.82
C GLY A 124 -5.10 -2.43 12.80
N GLU A 125 -4.60 -2.10 13.98
CA GLU A 125 -3.63 -1.04 14.28
C GLU A 125 -2.20 -1.62 14.25
N PRO A 126 -1.14 -0.80 14.16
CA PRO A 126 0.22 -1.31 13.94
C PRO A 126 0.81 -2.05 15.14
N ASP A 127 0.24 -1.91 16.34
CA ASP A 127 0.70 -2.59 17.56
C ASP A 127 0.63 -4.12 17.46
N ILE A 128 -0.14 -4.67 16.51
CA ILE A 128 -0.22 -6.12 16.24
C ILE A 128 0.79 -6.60 15.19
N LEU A 129 1.57 -5.69 14.61
CA LEU A 129 2.53 -6.01 13.57
C LEU A 129 3.84 -6.49 14.18
N GLU A 130 4.35 -7.61 13.67
CA GLU A 130 5.73 -8.00 13.93
C GLU A 130 6.67 -6.97 13.28
N PRO A 131 7.79 -6.60 13.95
CA PRO A 131 8.82 -5.75 13.38
C PRO A 131 9.45 -6.38 12.14
N LEU A 132 9.74 -5.56 11.14
CA LEU A 132 10.47 -5.97 9.94
C LEU A 132 11.99 -5.91 10.19
N SER A 133 12.72 -6.85 9.59
CA SER A 133 14.19 -6.95 9.71
C SER A 133 14.91 -6.01 8.76
#